data_AF-A0A429SF23-F1
#
_entry.id   AF-A0A429SF23-F1
#
_cell.length_a   1.000
_cell.length_b   1.000
_cell.length_c   1.000
_cell.angle_alpha   90.00
_cell.angle_beta   90.00
_cell.angle_gamma   90.00
#
_symmetry.space_group_name_H-M   'P 1'
#
loop_
_entity.id
_entity.type
_entity.pdbx_description
1 polymer ?
#
loop_
_entity_poly.entity_id
_entity_poly.type
_entity_poly.pdbx_seq_one_letter_code
_entity_poly.pdbx_strand_id
1 'polypeptide(L)'
;MEDYAGRILAGRYRLPLPPSDEYEPAETRAFDTRSGQEVLVRQVPLPEIVDAELVDGEAGGYAAQAPRPPHRSGPGGGPAGELPAVRRAIAAAQAAASVPDHPRLDQVFDVFAEGGSLWIVSELVPARPLAALLAEEPLTPYRAAEVASDVLTALRVLHAHGWTHRNITVRTVLICDDGRVVLTGLAAGAAEDALCGYDPVPPEDDDPPAEDAWGTPASP
;
A
#
# COMPACT_ATOMS: atom_id res chain seq x y z
N MET A 1 3.78 -5.11 28.52
CA MET A 1 3.49 -3.74 28.03
C MET A 1 4.78 -2.96 27.77
N GLU A 2 5.91 -3.34 28.38
CA GLU A 2 7.23 -2.75 28.09
C GLU A 2 7.69 -2.97 26.64
N ASP A 3 7.25 -4.05 25.99
CA ASP A 3 7.60 -4.38 24.59
C ASP A 3 7.07 -3.39 23.54
N TYR A 4 6.09 -2.54 23.91
CA TYR A 4 5.44 -1.55 23.04
C TYR A 4 5.55 -0.13 23.62
N ALA A 5 6.75 0.21 24.09
CA ALA A 5 7.08 1.52 24.66
C ALA A 5 7.57 2.56 23.61
N GLY A 6 7.45 2.24 22.32
CA GLY A 6 7.84 3.13 21.23
C GLY A 6 6.81 4.22 20.93
N ARG A 7 6.85 4.74 19.70
CA ARG A 7 5.92 5.80 19.26
C ARG A 7 4.49 5.27 19.17
N ILE A 8 3.53 6.18 19.25
CA ILE A 8 2.10 5.89 19.07
C ILE A 8 1.63 6.51 17.76
N LEU A 9 1.07 5.68 16.87
CA LEU A 9 0.42 6.10 15.64
C LEU A 9 -1.07 6.28 15.83
N ALA A 10 -1.64 7.33 15.24
CA ALA A 10 -3.05 7.71 15.29
C ALA A 10 -3.63 7.74 16.72
N GLY A 11 -2.77 7.96 17.73
CA GLY A 11 -3.13 7.84 19.15
C GLY A 11 -3.61 6.45 19.58
N ARG A 12 -3.44 5.41 18.75
CA ARG A 12 -4.05 4.07 18.91
C ARG A 12 -3.05 2.93 18.85
N TYR A 13 -2.14 2.93 17.87
CA TYR A 13 -1.24 1.81 17.60
C TYR A 13 0.11 2.07 18.25
N ARG A 14 0.48 1.28 19.25
CA ARG A 14 1.77 1.39 19.94
C ARG A 14 2.80 0.53 19.24
N LEU A 15 3.89 1.14 18.80
CA LEU A 15 4.99 0.42 18.16
C LEU A 15 6.00 -0.05 19.21
N PRO A 16 6.77 -1.11 18.93
CA PRO A 16 7.93 -1.45 19.74
C PRO A 16 8.96 -0.31 19.68
N LEU A 17 9.86 -0.30 20.65
CA LEU A 17 11.04 0.55 20.57
C LEU A 17 11.86 0.14 19.33
N PRO A 18 12.22 1.08 18.44
CA PRO A 18 13.10 0.75 17.33
C PRO A 18 14.45 0.24 17.88
N PRO A 19 15.07 -0.75 17.22
CA PRO A 19 16.44 -1.14 17.55
C PRO A 19 17.37 0.08 17.44
N SER A 20 18.38 0.18 18.32
CA SER A 20 19.24 1.38 18.44
C SER A 20 19.97 1.78 17.16
N ASP A 21 20.18 0.85 16.23
CA ASP A 21 21.07 1.00 15.07
C ASP A 21 20.42 0.59 13.74
N GLU A 22 19.10 0.38 13.69
CA GLU A 22 18.39 -0.02 12.47
C GLU A 22 17.45 1.08 11.95
N TYR A 23 17.40 1.21 10.61
CA TYR A 23 16.41 2.02 9.91
C TYR A 23 15.00 1.60 10.33
N GLU A 24 14.06 2.54 10.51
CA GLU A 24 12.66 2.19 10.80
C GLU A 24 12.17 1.19 9.75
N PRO A 25 11.84 -0.06 10.13
CA PRO A 25 11.50 -1.06 9.14
C PRO A 25 10.20 -0.67 8.45
N ALA A 26 10.12 -0.89 7.14
CA ALA A 26 8.92 -0.63 6.35
C ALA A 26 7.69 -1.43 6.86
N GLU A 27 7.91 -2.48 7.66
CA GLU A 27 6.88 -3.26 8.33
C GLU A 27 7.30 -3.56 9.76
N THR A 28 6.40 -3.38 10.72
CA THR A 28 6.64 -3.74 12.13
C THR A 28 5.35 -4.19 12.81
N ARG A 29 5.47 -4.89 13.94
CA ARG A 29 4.32 -5.22 14.78
C ARG A 29 3.89 -3.97 15.55
N ALA A 30 2.62 -3.87 15.88
CA ALA A 30 2.10 -2.86 16.79
C ALA A 30 1.02 -3.45 17.69
N PHE A 31 0.79 -2.84 18.83
CA PHE A 31 -0.32 -3.17 19.72
C PHE A 31 -1.46 -2.18 19.52
N ASP A 32 -2.61 -2.67 19.09
CA ASP A 32 -3.83 -1.87 19.00
C ASP A 32 -4.46 -1.72 20.39
N THR A 33 -4.32 -0.52 20.96
CA THR A 33 -4.83 -0.22 22.30
C THR A 33 -6.35 -0.24 22.43
N ARG A 34 -7.09 -0.21 21.31
CA ARG A 34 -8.56 -0.28 21.31
C ARG A 34 -9.05 -1.72 21.36
N SER A 35 -8.52 -2.60 20.52
CA SER A 35 -8.92 -4.02 20.46
C SER A 35 -8.17 -4.90 21.45
N GLY A 36 -6.99 -4.48 21.90
CA GLY A 36 -6.09 -5.26 22.74
C GLY A 36 -5.30 -6.34 21.97
N GLN A 37 -5.25 -6.26 20.63
CA GLN A 37 -4.60 -7.24 19.77
C GLN A 37 -3.30 -6.71 19.17
N GLU A 38 -2.38 -7.63 18.84
CA GLU A 38 -1.23 -7.31 18.00
C GLU A 38 -1.65 -7.28 16.53
N VAL A 39 -1.12 -6.30 15.81
CA VAL A 39 -1.38 -6.04 14.39
C VAL A 39 -0.06 -5.83 13.67
N LEU A 40 -0.06 -6.01 12.35
CA LEU A 40 1.05 -5.62 11.50
C LEU A 40 0.80 -4.19 11.00
N VAL A 41 1.82 -3.34 11.05
CA VAL A 41 1.78 -2.00 10.45
C VAL A 41 2.83 -1.90 9.35
N ARG A 42 2.40 -1.48 8.16
CA ARG A 42 3.27 -1.23 7.00
C ARG A 42 3.31 0.27 6.72
N GLN A 43 4.50 0.79 6.52
CA GLN A 43 4.79 2.15 6.11
C GLN A 43 4.94 2.21 4.58
N VAL A 44 4.18 3.10 3.94
CA VAL A 44 4.37 3.51 2.55
C VAL A 44 4.78 4.99 2.56
N PRO A 45 6.05 5.32 2.28
CA PRO A 45 6.51 6.71 2.25
C PRO A 45 5.72 7.54 1.23
N LEU A 46 5.28 8.74 1.63
CA LEU A 46 4.62 9.66 0.72
C LEU A 46 5.66 10.52 0.00
N PRO A 47 5.41 10.92 -1.26
CA PRO A 47 6.32 11.80 -1.98
C PRO A 47 6.45 13.15 -1.26
N GLU A 48 7.69 13.62 -1.09
CA GLU A 48 7.96 14.97 -0.61
C GLU A 48 7.57 15.99 -1.69
N ILE A 49 6.97 17.11 -1.27
CA ILE A 49 6.70 18.23 -2.17
C ILE A 49 8.03 18.92 -2.44
N VAL A 50 8.58 18.71 -3.64
CA VAL A 50 9.68 19.53 -4.14
C VAL A 50 9.07 20.69 -4.91
N ASP A 51 9.02 21.87 -4.28
CA ASP A 51 8.77 23.10 -5.02
C ASP A 51 9.92 23.29 -6.01
N ALA A 52 9.60 23.29 -7.30
CA ALA A 52 10.61 23.57 -8.31
C ALA A 52 11.03 25.04 -8.16
N GLU A 53 12.23 25.27 -7.61
CA GLU A 53 12.91 26.54 -7.84
C GLU A 53 13.18 26.64 -9.35
N LEU A 54 12.38 27.48 -10.03
CA LEU A 54 12.73 27.96 -11.35
C LEU A 54 14.02 28.76 -11.17
N VAL A 55 15.15 28.16 -11.54
CA VAL A 55 16.37 28.94 -11.77
C VAL A 55 15.98 29.93 -12.87
N ASP A 56 15.90 31.21 -12.51
CA ASP A 56 15.79 32.31 -13.45
C ASP A 56 17.00 32.24 -14.37
N GLY A 57 16.90 31.44 -15.43
CA GLY A 57 17.79 31.53 -16.57
C GLY A 57 17.60 32.92 -17.13
N GLU A 58 18.69 33.68 -17.23
CA GLU A 58 18.74 34.96 -17.92
C GLU A 58 18.31 34.78 -19.39
N ALA A 59 17.00 34.79 -19.64
CA ALA A 59 16.43 34.99 -20.95
C ALA A 59 16.14 36.48 -21.07
N GLY A 60 17.03 37.19 -21.77
CA GLY A 60 16.85 38.60 -22.07
C GLY A 60 15.56 38.86 -22.85
N GLY A 61 14.74 39.78 -22.33
CA GLY A 61 13.54 40.37 -22.96
C GLY A 61 12.40 39.35 -23.13
N TYR A 62 11.14 39.62 -22.81
CA TYR A 62 10.33 40.80 -23.07
C TYR A 62 9.19 40.86 -22.02
N ALA A 63 8.79 42.09 -21.66
CA ALA A 63 7.99 42.42 -20.49
C ALA A 63 6.53 41.93 -20.47
N ALA A 64 6.02 41.60 -19.26
CA ALA A 64 4.88 42.28 -18.63
C ALA A 64 4.76 41.86 -17.14
N GLN A 65 4.75 42.84 -16.24
CA GLN A 65 4.65 42.68 -14.78
C GLN A 65 3.22 42.39 -14.30
N ALA A 66 3.11 41.53 -13.28
CA ALA A 66 2.13 41.70 -12.21
C ALA A 66 2.81 41.33 -10.86
N PRO A 67 2.68 42.13 -9.79
CA PRO A 67 3.32 41.81 -8.51
C PRO A 67 2.54 40.69 -7.81
N ARG A 68 3.16 39.52 -7.64
CA ARG A 68 2.69 38.49 -6.71
C ARG A 68 3.25 38.78 -5.31
N PRO A 69 2.46 38.59 -4.24
CA PRO A 69 2.92 38.89 -2.89
C PRO A 69 4.09 37.97 -2.50
N PRO A 70 4.97 38.39 -1.58
CA PRO A 70 6.10 37.57 -1.16
C PRO A 70 5.57 36.35 -0.40
N HIS A 71 5.69 35.17 -1.01
CA HIS A 71 5.51 33.92 -0.28
C HIS A 71 6.67 33.81 0.70
N ARG A 72 6.29 33.74 1.97
CA ARG A 72 7.18 33.61 3.12
C ARG A 72 7.86 32.25 3.02
N SER A 73 9.10 32.21 2.55
CA SER A 73 9.95 31.02 2.62
C SER A 73 10.13 30.64 4.09
N GLY A 74 9.55 29.51 4.47
CA GLY A 74 9.82 28.82 5.72
C GLY A 74 9.87 27.32 5.44
N PRO A 75 10.71 26.55 6.15
CA PRO A 75 10.70 25.09 6.04
C PRO A 75 9.42 24.61 6.72
N GLY A 76 8.39 24.33 5.93
CA GLY A 76 7.07 24.01 6.44
C GLY A 76 6.37 23.05 5.51
N GLY A 77 6.42 21.76 5.86
CA GLY A 77 5.56 20.76 5.25
C GLY A 77 4.11 21.21 5.31
N GLY A 78 3.53 21.51 4.16
CA GLY A 78 2.08 21.47 4.02
C GLY A 78 1.61 20.06 4.40
N PRO A 79 0.40 19.89 4.95
CA PRO A 79 -0.08 18.58 5.35
C PRO A 79 -0.05 17.65 4.13
N ALA A 80 0.84 16.66 4.14
CA ALA A 80 1.06 15.73 3.02
C ALA A 80 -0.25 15.09 2.51
N GLY A 81 -1.28 14.99 3.35
CA GLY A 81 -2.62 14.53 3.01
C GLY A 81 -3.45 15.43 2.08
N GLU A 82 -2.97 16.62 1.70
CA GLU A 82 -3.70 17.52 0.79
C GLU A 82 -3.42 17.26 -0.69
N LEU A 83 -2.31 16.61 -1.03
CA LEU A 83 -1.97 16.30 -2.42
C LEU A 83 -3.01 15.36 -3.04
N PRO A 84 -3.51 15.63 -4.26
CA PRO A 84 -4.45 14.74 -4.94
C PRO A 84 -3.96 13.29 -5.05
N ALA A 85 -2.66 13.08 -5.27
CA ALA A 85 -2.06 11.74 -5.33
C ALA A 85 -2.14 11.01 -3.99
N VAL A 86 -1.87 11.70 -2.87
CA VAL A 86 -1.95 11.11 -1.51
C VAL A 86 -3.39 10.77 -1.15
N ARG A 87 -4.34 11.66 -1.48
CA ARG A 87 -5.78 11.38 -1.28
C ARG A 87 -6.23 10.16 -2.08
N ARG A 88 -5.81 10.03 -3.34
CA ARG A 88 -6.08 8.84 -4.15
C ARG A 88 -5.44 7.59 -3.57
N ALA A 89 -4.21 7.67 -3.06
CA ALA A 89 -3.53 6.53 -2.44
C ALA A 89 -4.24 6.04 -1.17
N ILE A 90 -4.69 6.95 -0.30
CA ILE A 90 -5.52 6.61 0.86
C ILE A 90 -6.83 5.93 0.40
N ALA A 91 -7.53 6.54 -0.56
CA ALA A 91 -8.80 6.00 -1.07
C ALA A 91 -8.62 4.62 -1.70
N ALA A 92 -7.56 4.42 -2.49
CA ALA A 92 -7.22 3.15 -3.11
C ALA A 92 -6.94 2.04 -2.08
N ALA A 93 -6.14 2.33 -1.05
CA ALA A 93 -5.87 1.39 0.02
C ALA A 93 -7.13 1.07 0.86
N GLN A 94 -7.98 2.07 1.13
CA GLN A 94 -9.26 1.86 1.82
C GLN A 94 -10.24 1.03 0.97
N ALA A 95 -10.29 1.26 -0.34
CA ALA A 95 -11.11 0.47 -1.26
C ALA A 95 -10.62 -0.98 -1.32
N ALA A 96 -9.29 -1.20 -1.39
CA ALA A 96 -8.70 -2.54 -1.32
C ALA A 96 -9.01 -3.25 0.01
N ALA A 97 -9.07 -2.52 1.12
CA ALA A 97 -9.44 -3.05 2.44
C ALA A 97 -10.90 -3.50 2.53
N SER A 98 -11.76 -3.11 1.58
CA SER A 98 -13.17 -3.52 1.53
C SER A 98 -13.40 -4.90 0.90
N VAL A 99 -12.35 -5.51 0.33
CA VAL A 99 -12.43 -6.86 -0.20
C VAL A 99 -12.87 -7.83 0.91
N PRO A 100 -13.85 -8.72 0.66
CA PRO A 100 -14.35 -9.63 1.69
C PRO A 100 -13.28 -10.55 2.26
N ASP A 101 -13.40 -10.83 3.56
CA ASP A 101 -12.52 -11.73 4.30
C ASP A 101 -12.41 -13.10 3.63
N HIS A 102 -11.18 -13.60 3.49
CA HIS A 102 -10.93 -14.90 2.89
C HIS A 102 -9.70 -15.57 3.53
N PRO A 103 -9.70 -16.89 3.77
CA PRO A 103 -8.59 -17.58 4.46
C PRO A 103 -7.22 -17.51 3.77
N ARG A 104 -7.15 -17.01 2.53
CA ARG A 104 -5.93 -16.85 1.72
C ARG A 104 -5.53 -15.38 1.52
N LEU A 105 -6.22 -14.44 2.16
CA LEU A 105 -5.92 -13.01 2.14
C LEU A 105 -5.75 -12.52 3.58
N ASP A 106 -4.90 -11.52 3.79
CA ASP A 106 -4.85 -10.82 5.08
C ASP A 106 -6.00 -9.81 5.20
N GLN A 107 -6.46 -9.57 6.42
CA GLN A 107 -7.44 -8.51 6.67
C GLN A 107 -6.75 -7.18 6.93
N VAL A 108 -7.21 -6.10 6.30
CA VAL A 108 -6.75 -4.73 6.59
C VAL A 108 -7.75 -4.06 7.51
N PHE A 109 -7.26 -3.57 8.66
CA PHE A 109 -8.07 -2.97 9.72
C PHE A 109 -8.18 -1.46 9.61
N ASP A 110 -7.12 -0.78 9.19
CA ASP A 110 -7.06 0.69 9.17
C ASP A 110 -6.02 1.20 8.16
N VAL A 111 -6.26 2.39 7.63
CA VAL A 111 -5.40 3.08 6.67
C VAL A 111 -5.43 4.57 6.96
N PHE A 112 -4.28 5.17 7.28
CA PHE A 112 -4.19 6.59 7.63
C PHE A 112 -2.83 7.20 7.27
N ALA A 113 -2.78 8.51 7.05
CA ALA A 113 -1.53 9.22 6.81
C ALA A 113 -1.03 9.91 8.08
N GLU A 114 0.24 9.71 8.43
CA GLU A 114 0.90 10.35 9.58
C GLU A 114 2.41 10.39 9.38
N GLY A 115 3.04 11.52 9.73
CA GLY A 115 4.50 11.64 9.72
C GLY A 115 5.14 11.49 8.32
N GLY A 116 4.48 11.99 7.28
CA GLY A 116 4.99 11.89 5.90
C GLY A 116 4.87 10.48 5.28
N SER A 117 4.05 9.61 5.87
CA SER A 117 3.83 8.26 5.36
C SER A 117 2.35 7.87 5.44
N LEU A 118 1.94 6.98 4.55
CA LEU A 118 0.72 6.22 4.67
C LEU A 118 1.00 4.97 5.50
N TRP A 119 0.17 4.71 6.50
CA TRP A 119 0.23 3.56 7.38
C TRP A 119 -0.93 2.63 7.06
N ILE A 120 -0.61 1.37 6.85
CA ILE A 120 -1.58 0.31 6.58
C ILE A 120 -1.50 -0.68 7.74
N VAL A 121 -2.60 -0.84 8.46
CA VAL A 121 -2.71 -1.73 9.61
C VAL A 121 -3.45 -2.98 9.17
N SER A 122 -2.84 -4.14 9.31
CA SER A 122 -3.42 -5.42 8.92
C SER A 122 -3.28 -6.50 10.00
N GLU A 123 -3.93 -7.63 9.74
CA GLU A 123 -3.80 -8.85 10.54
C GLU A 123 -2.34 -9.24 10.73
N LEU A 124 -1.93 -9.47 11.98
CA LEU A 124 -0.66 -10.11 12.27
C LEU A 124 -0.79 -11.63 12.10
N VAL A 125 -0.57 -12.10 10.88
CA VAL A 125 -0.63 -13.53 10.56
C VAL A 125 0.56 -14.27 11.19
N PRO A 126 0.35 -15.33 12.00
CA PRO A 126 1.43 -16.16 12.55
C PRO A 126 2.04 -17.02 11.43
N ALA A 127 2.97 -16.42 10.69
CA ALA A 127 3.55 -16.99 9.48
C ALA A 127 4.96 -16.46 9.21
N ARG A 128 5.68 -17.14 8.32
CA ARG A 128 6.95 -16.67 7.76
C ARG A 128 6.75 -16.24 6.31
N PRO A 129 7.35 -15.12 5.85
CA PRO A 129 7.32 -14.79 4.43
C PRO A 129 8.08 -15.85 3.63
N LEU A 130 7.59 -16.17 2.43
CA LEU A 130 8.21 -17.13 1.52
C LEU A 130 9.68 -16.77 1.22
N ALA A 131 10.01 -15.47 1.19
CA ALA A 131 11.37 -14.97 1.07
C ALA A 131 12.33 -15.55 2.13
N ALA A 132 11.87 -15.66 3.39
CA ALA A 132 12.68 -16.19 4.48
C ALA A 132 12.87 -17.70 4.38
N LEU A 133 11.90 -18.43 3.81
CA LEU A 133 12.06 -19.86 3.54
C LEU A 133 13.02 -20.11 2.38
N LEU A 134 12.88 -19.34 1.29
CA LEU A 134 13.73 -19.45 0.10
C LEU A 134 15.18 -19.03 0.36
N ALA A 135 15.43 -18.19 1.36
CA ALA A 135 16.77 -17.85 1.81
C ALA A 135 17.48 -19.02 2.52
N GLU A 136 16.72 -19.94 3.12
CA GLU A 136 17.25 -21.14 3.77
C GLU A 136 17.50 -22.24 2.75
N GLU A 137 16.48 -22.59 1.94
CA GLU A 137 16.57 -23.61 0.91
C GLU A 137 15.53 -23.45 -0.22
N PRO A 138 15.81 -23.97 -1.44
CA PRO A 138 14.81 -24.02 -2.50
C PRO A 138 13.64 -24.94 -2.13
N LEU A 139 12.42 -24.56 -2.55
CA LEU A 139 11.26 -25.43 -2.42
C LEU A 139 11.36 -26.67 -3.33
N THR A 140 10.81 -27.79 -2.87
CA THR A 140 10.54 -28.93 -3.76
C THR A 140 9.50 -28.53 -4.82
N PRO A 141 9.51 -29.16 -6.03
CA PRO A 141 8.51 -28.88 -7.05
C PRO A 141 7.06 -29.07 -6.57
N TYR A 142 6.84 -30.07 -5.72
CA TYR A 142 5.54 -30.33 -5.11
C TYR A 142 5.10 -29.19 -4.20
N ARG A 143 5.99 -28.73 -3.31
CA ARG A 143 5.66 -27.61 -2.40
C ARG A 143 5.46 -26.29 -3.15
N ALA A 144 6.24 -26.05 -4.20
CA ALA A 144 6.05 -24.89 -5.06
C ALA A 144 4.66 -24.89 -5.74
N ALA A 145 4.20 -26.06 -6.20
CA ALA A 145 2.87 -26.20 -6.79
C ALA A 145 1.73 -25.97 -5.76
N GLU A 146 1.88 -26.46 -4.52
CA GLU A 146 0.93 -26.17 -3.44
C GLU A 146 0.83 -24.68 -3.14
N VAL A 147 1.98 -24.01 -3.00
CA VAL A 147 2.04 -22.56 -2.77
C VAL A 147 1.37 -21.80 -3.91
N ALA A 148 1.67 -22.16 -5.16
CA ALA A 148 1.06 -21.55 -6.33
C ALA A 148 -0.47 -21.75 -6.37
N SER A 149 -0.95 -22.95 -6.03
CA SER A 149 -2.39 -23.25 -5.96
C SER A 149 -3.12 -22.38 -4.94
N ASP A 150 -2.53 -22.18 -3.76
CA ASP A 150 -3.12 -21.34 -2.73
C ASP A 150 -3.10 -19.85 -3.11
N VAL A 151 -2.01 -19.37 -3.72
CA VAL A 151 -1.94 -18.00 -4.27
C VAL A 151 -3.01 -17.80 -5.34
N LEU A 152 -3.19 -18.75 -6.28
CA LEU A 152 -4.24 -18.68 -7.29
C LEU A 152 -5.66 -18.68 -6.68
N THR A 153 -5.83 -19.32 -5.53
CA THR A 153 -7.10 -19.29 -4.79
C THR A 153 -7.37 -17.89 -4.24
N ALA A 154 -6.36 -17.22 -3.66
CA ALA A 154 -6.46 -15.82 -3.24
C ALA A 154 -6.77 -14.90 -4.43
N LEU A 155 -6.05 -15.05 -5.55
CA LEU A 155 -6.25 -14.22 -6.74
C LEU A 155 -7.63 -14.40 -7.37
N ARG A 156 -8.20 -15.61 -7.35
CA ARG A 156 -9.57 -15.84 -7.83
C ARG A 156 -10.58 -14.99 -7.06
N VAL A 157 -10.40 -14.85 -5.75
CA VAL A 157 -11.28 -14.00 -4.91
C VAL A 157 -11.10 -12.53 -5.28
N LEU A 158 -9.86 -12.06 -5.41
CA LEU A 158 -9.60 -10.66 -5.80
C LEU A 158 -10.19 -10.34 -7.17
N HIS A 159 -9.91 -11.17 -8.17
CA HIS A 159 -10.40 -10.97 -9.53
C HIS A 159 -11.93 -11.03 -9.61
N ALA A 160 -12.60 -11.83 -8.78
CA ALA A 160 -14.06 -11.86 -8.71
C ALA A 160 -14.67 -10.53 -8.20
N HIS A 161 -13.86 -9.69 -7.54
CA HIS A 161 -14.23 -8.35 -7.08
C HIS A 161 -13.55 -7.25 -7.91
N GLY A 162 -13.06 -7.58 -9.11
CA GLY A 162 -12.39 -6.64 -10.02
C GLY A 162 -10.96 -6.23 -9.63
N TRP A 163 -10.46 -6.67 -8.46
CA TRP A 163 -9.14 -6.31 -7.97
C TRP A 163 -8.03 -7.14 -8.61
N THR A 164 -6.96 -6.49 -9.06
CA THR A 164 -5.69 -7.14 -9.40
C THR A 164 -4.67 -6.88 -8.30
N HIS A 165 -3.99 -7.90 -7.77
CA HIS A 165 -3.08 -7.72 -6.63
C HIS A 165 -1.88 -6.82 -6.94
N ARG A 166 -1.26 -6.98 -8.12
CA ARG A 166 -0.11 -6.22 -8.67
C ARG A 166 1.19 -6.17 -7.85
N ASN A 167 1.16 -6.53 -6.58
CA ASN A 167 2.32 -6.60 -5.69
C ASN A 167 2.60 -8.04 -5.19
N ILE A 168 2.57 -9.02 -6.09
CA ILE A 168 2.88 -10.42 -5.73
C ILE A 168 4.39 -10.62 -5.76
N THR A 169 4.97 -10.88 -4.60
CA THR A 169 6.40 -11.10 -4.40
C THR A 169 6.60 -12.19 -3.36
N VAL A 170 7.82 -12.72 -3.24
CA VAL A 170 8.15 -13.67 -2.16
C VAL A 170 8.01 -13.07 -0.75
N ARG A 171 7.93 -11.74 -0.62
CA ARG A 171 7.69 -11.06 0.67
C ARG A 171 6.20 -10.98 1.01
N THR A 172 5.34 -10.95 0.01
CA THR A 172 3.87 -10.80 0.16
C THR A 172 3.13 -12.13 0.20
N VAL A 173 3.86 -13.24 0.01
CA VAL A 173 3.35 -14.61 0.22
C VAL A 173 3.80 -15.10 1.59
N LEU A 174 2.86 -15.27 2.52
CA LEU A 174 3.10 -15.76 3.87
C LEU A 174 2.78 -17.26 3.97
N ILE A 175 3.66 -18.01 4.63
CA ILE A 175 3.51 -19.44 4.90
C ILE A 175 3.27 -19.63 6.40
N CYS A 176 2.06 -20.05 6.75
CA CYS A 176 1.67 -20.34 8.13
C CYS A 176 2.28 -21.67 8.60
N ASP A 177 2.34 -21.87 9.92
CA ASP A 177 2.92 -23.08 10.54
C ASP A 177 2.15 -24.36 10.17
N ASP A 178 0.85 -24.25 9.87
CA ASP A 178 -0.01 -25.34 9.40
C ASP A 178 0.14 -25.62 7.89
N GLY A 179 1.04 -24.89 7.20
CA GLY A 179 1.30 -25.01 5.78
C GLY A 179 0.39 -24.18 4.88
N ARG A 180 -0.62 -23.47 5.42
CA ARG A 180 -1.51 -22.57 4.67
C ARG A 180 -0.74 -21.36 4.16
N VAL A 181 -0.99 -21.00 2.90
CA VAL A 181 -0.54 -19.73 2.33
C VAL A 181 -1.57 -18.63 2.52
N VAL A 182 -1.09 -17.43 2.88
CA VAL A 182 -1.85 -16.18 2.91
C VAL A 182 -1.13 -15.16 2.02
N LEU A 183 -1.86 -14.53 1.10
CA LEU A 183 -1.37 -13.45 0.27
C LEU A 183 -1.71 -12.11 0.94
N THR A 184 -0.70 -11.27 1.17
CA THR A 184 -0.84 -9.95 1.81
C THR A 184 -0.43 -8.82 0.87
N GLY A 185 -0.78 -7.59 1.22
CA GLY A 185 -0.20 -6.40 0.61
C GLY A 185 -1.00 -5.83 -0.55
N LEU A 186 -2.25 -6.26 -0.72
CA LEU A 186 -3.18 -5.67 -1.67
C LEU A 186 -3.34 -4.15 -1.43
N ALA A 187 -3.66 -3.73 -0.21
CA ALA A 187 -3.85 -2.31 0.11
C ALA A 187 -2.56 -1.49 -0.07
N ALA A 188 -1.40 -2.08 0.24
CA ALA A 188 -0.11 -1.43 0.03
C ALA A 188 0.21 -1.27 -1.46
N GLY A 189 0.02 -2.32 -2.25
CA GLY A 189 0.16 -2.26 -3.70
C GLY A 189 -0.81 -1.26 -4.34
N ALA A 190 -2.06 -1.19 -3.88
CA ALA A 190 -3.02 -0.20 -4.35
C ALA A 190 -2.58 1.25 -4.02
N ALA A 191 -2.09 1.50 -2.81
CA ALA A 191 -1.54 2.81 -2.48
C ALA A 191 -0.34 3.18 -3.35
N GLU A 192 0.61 2.25 -3.53
CA GLU A 192 1.82 2.45 -4.35
C GLU A 192 1.44 2.73 -5.81
N ASP A 193 0.53 1.96 -6.40
CA ASP A 193 0.02 2.17 -7.76
C ASP A 193 -0.59 3.57 -7.92
N ALA A 194 -1.41 4.00 -6.95
CA ALA A 194 -2.03 5.32 -6.94
C ALA A 194 -1.01 6.46 -6.82
N LEU A 195 0.05 6.27 -6.03
CA LEU A 195 1.17 7.22 -5.92
C LEU A 195 1.97 7.30 -7.22
N CYS A 196 2.10 6.19 -7.95
CA CYS A 196 2.69 6.15 -9.30
C CYS A 196 1.77 6.70 -10.40
N GLY A 197 0.53 7.08 -10.08
CA GLY A 197 -0.42 7.69 -11.00
C GLY A 197 -1.36 6.72 -11.72
N TYR A 198 -1.34 5.44 -11.36
CA TYR A 198 -2.34 4.47 -11.83
C TYR A 198 -3.63 4.58 -11.00
N ASP A 199 -4.76 4.15 -11.57
CA ASP A 199 -5.98 3.93 -10.80
C ASP A 199 -6.14 2.42 -10.54
N PRO A 200 -5.88 1.95 -9.32
CA PRO A 200 -5.99 0.53 -8.98
C PRO A 200 -7.42 0.14 -8.57
N VAL A 201 -8.31 1.10 -8.33
CA VAL A 201 -9.66 0.83 -7.84
C VAL A 201 -10.49 0.28 -9.00
N PRO A 202 -11.15 -0.88 -8.85
CA PRO A 202 -12.04 -1.39 -9.87
C PRO A 202 -13.18 -0.39 -10.14
N PRO A 203 -13.61 -0.21 -11.40
CA PRO A 203 -14.80 0.59 -11.69
C PRO A 203 -16.01 -0.03 -10.99
N GLU A 204 -16.95 0.81 -10.54
CA GLU A 204 -18.21 0.33 -9.98
C GLU A 204 -19.03 -0.35 -11.11
N ASP A 205 -19.69 -1.48 -10.82
CA ASP A 205 -20.47 -2.28 -11.79
C ASP A 205 -21.64 -1.51 -12.47
N ASP A 206 -21.85 -0.23 -12.14
CA ASP A 206 -22.85 0.66 -12.73
C ASP A 206 -22.37 1.40 -13.99
N ASP A 207 -21.09 1.28 -14.36
CA ASP A 207 -20.63 1.74 -15.68
C ASP A 207 -21.08 0.73 -16.76
N PRO A 208 -21.87 1.13 -17.77
CA PRO A 208 -22.19 0.23 -18.87
C PRO A 208 -20.88 -0.23 -19.50
N PRO A 209 -20.75 -1.51 -19.89
CA PRO A 209 -19.53 -2.00 -20.52
C PRO A 209 -19.22 -1.09 -21.69
N ALA A 210 -18.04 -0.47 -21.68
CA ALA A 210 -17.55 0.36 -22.77
C ALA A 210 -17.73 -0.46 -24.05
N GLU A 211 -18.62 0.00 -24.94
CA GLU A 211 -18.93 -0.70 -26.18
C GLU A 211 -17.63 -1.08 -26.87
N ASP A 212 -17.42 -2.37 -27.05
CA ASP A 212 -16.24 -2.92 -27.71
C ASP A 212 -16.01 -2.18 -29.04
N ALA A 213 -14.97 -1.36 -29.10
CA ALA A 213 -14.52 -0.67 -30.31
C ALA A 213 -13.93 -1.62 -31.37
N TRP A 214 -14.26 -2.92 -31.29
CA TRP A 214 -13.92 -3.94 -32.26
C TRP A 214 -15.20 -4.37 -32.97
N GLY A 215 -15.59 -3.55 -33.95
CA GLY A 215 -16.67 -3.87 -34.88
C GLY A 215 -16.52 -5.27 -35.45
N THR A 216 -17.46 -6.15 -35.13
CA THR A 216 -17.59 -7.44 -35.77
C THR A 216 -18.20 -7.21 -37.15
N PRO A 217 -17.56 -7.57 -38.28
CA PRO A 217 -18.23 -7.51 -39.56
C PRO A 217 -19.31 -8.60 -39.55
N ALA A 218 -20.56 -8.18 -39.76
CA ALA A 218 -21.66 -9.07 -40.05
C ALA A 218 -21.28 -9.94 -41.25
N SER A 219 -21.22 -11.26 -41.05
CA SER A 219 -21.05 -12.21 -42.14
C SER A 219 -22.40 -12.45 -42.85
N PRO A 220 -22.38 -12.71 -44.17
CA PRO A 220 -23.53 -12.61 -45.07
C PRO A 220 -24.57 -13.71 -44.93
#